data_AF-A0A346N4N5-F1
#
_entry.id   AF-A0A346N4N5-F1
#
_cell.length_a   1.000
_cell.length_b   1.000
_cell.length_c   1.000
_cell.angle_alpha   90.00
_cell.angle_beta   90.00
_cell.angle_gamma   90.00
#
_symmetry.space_group_name_H-M   'P 1'
#
loop_
_entity.id
_entity.type
_entity.pdbx_description
1 polymer ?
#
loop_
_entity_poly.entity_id
_entity_poly.type
_entity_poly.pdbx_seq_one_letter_code
_entity_poly.pdbx_strand_id
1 'polypeptide(L)' 'MNTQLKRRIAFALSMGVVTTGIISFVLLSLNLGFSDRFALMWLRSWATAYVIVIPAILLIGPQLQAQVDRRVH' A
#
# COMPACT_ATOMS: atom_id res chain seq x y z
N MET A 1 17.29 -17.69 -16.42
CA MET A 1 16.39 -16.62 -15.90
C MET A 1 15.88 -17.03 -14.52
N ASN A 2 16.31 -16.32 -13.46
CA ASN A 2 16.20 -16.72 -12.06
C ASN A 2 14.76 -16.94 -11.56
N THR A 3 14.34 -18.20 -11.45
CA THR A 3 13.05 -18.64 -10.90
C THR A 3 12.80 -18.12 -9.48
N GLN A 4 13.88 -17.92 -8.70
CA GLN A 4 13.83 -17.31 -7.36
C GLN A 4 13.37 -15.85 -7.38
N LEU A 5 13.81 -15.06 -8.36
CA LEU A 5 13.42 -13.66 -8.47
C LEU A 5 11.94 -13.53 -8.84
N LYS A 6 11.47 -14.35 -9.79
CA LYS A 6 10.04 -14.40 -10.17
C LYS A 6 9.15 -14.75 -8.97
N ARG A 7 9.57 -15.71 -8.14
CA ARG A 7 8.84 -16.14 -6.95
C ARG A 7 8.83 -15.07 -5.85
N ARG A 8 9.96 -14.37 -5.63
CA ARG A 8 10.03 -13.22 -4.71
C ARG A 8 9.15 -12.07 -5.15
N ILE A 9 9.16 -11.73 -6.44
CA ILE A 9 8.34 -10.66 -7.00
C ILE A 9 6.86 -11.02 -6.92
N ALA A 10 6.48 -12.26 -7.30
CA ALA A 10 5.09 -12.73 -7.18
C ALA A 10 4.62 -12.70 -5.73
N PHE A 11 5.45 -13.15 -4.78
CA PHE A 11 5.11 -13.11 -3.36
C PHE A 11 4.96 -11.67 -2.84
N ALA A 12 5.88 -10.78 -3.20
CA ALA A 12 5.83 -9.37 -2.80
C ALA A 12 4.61 -8.64 -3.40
N LEU A 13 4.26 -8.93 -4.65
CA LEU A 13 3.06 -8.39 -5.30
C LEU A 13 1.79 -8.92 -4.64
N SER A 14 1.69 -10.24 -4.40
CA SER A 14 0.54 -10.83 -3.72
C SER A 14 0.38 -10.29 -2.30
N MET A 15 1.47 -10.16 -1.55
CA MET A 15 1.47 -9.52 -0.23
C MET A 15 1.00 -8.07 -0.32
N GLY A 16 1.56 -7.27 -1.23
CA GLY A 16 1.17 -5.88 -1.42
C GLY A 16 -0.33 -5.71 -1.73
N VAL A 17 -0.88 -6.56 -2.60
CA VAL A 17 -2.32 -6.57 -2.93
C VAL A 17 -3.15 -6.92 -1.69
N VAL A 18 -2.78 -7.95 -0.94
CA VAL A 18 -3.52 -8.38 0.26
C VAL A 18 -3.46 -7.30 1.35
N THR A 19 -2.29 -6.77 1.66
CA THR A 19 -2.14 -5.80 2.76
C THR A 19 -2.84 -4.48 2.44
N THR A 20 -2.67 -3.96 1.22
CA THR A 20 -3.34 -2.72 0.82
C THR A 20 -4.85 -2.90 0.65
N GLY A 21 -5.29 -4.08 0.18
CA GLY A 21 -6.70 -4.44 0.12
C GLY A 21 -7.34 -4.47 1.51
N ILE A 22 -6.70 -5.12 2.49
CA ILE A 22 -7.20 -5.20 3.87
C ILE A 22 -7.21 -3.81 4.54
N ILE A 23 -6.13 -3.04 4.44
CA ILE A 23 -6.05 -1.71 5.07
C ILE A 23 -7.12 -0.78 4.50
N SER A 24 -7.27 -0.74 3.18
CA SER A 24 -8.33 0.07 2.56
C SER A 24 -9.72 -0.44 2.89
N PHE A 25 -9.92 -1.77 2.98
CA PHE A 25 -11.22 -2.35 3.34
C PHE A 25 -11.62 -1.95 4.76
N VAL A 26 -10.70 -2.06 5.72
CA VAL A 26 -10.92 -1.67 7.12
C VAL A 26 -11.17 -0.16 7.24
N LEU A 27 -10.37 0.67 6.58
CA LEU A 27 -10.55 2.13 6.62
C LEU A 27 -11.91 2.58 6.08
N LEU A 28 -12.34 2.03 4.94
CA LEU A 28 -13.64 2.39 4.38
C LEU A 28 -14.79 1.79 5.18
N SER A 29 -14.67 0.56 5.69
CA SER A 29 -15.76 -0.06 6.47
C SER A 29 -15.99 0.68 7.78
N LEU A 30 -14.94 1.21 8.40
CA LEU A 30 -15.03 2.06 9.58
C LEU A 30 -15.53 3.48 9.29
N ASN A 31 -15.17 4.09 8.14
CA ASN A 31 -15.56 5.48 7.83
C ASN A 31 -16.94 5.63 7.20
N LEU A 32 -17.33 4.70 6.32
CA LEU A 32 -18.53 4.84 5.47
C LEU A 32 -19.63 3.82 5.83
N GLY A 33 -19.32 2.80 6.62
CA GLY A 33 -20.20 1.65 6.84
C GLY A 33 -20.40 0.80 5.58
N PHE A 34 -21.16 -0.29 5.71
CA PHE A 34 -21.48 -1.18 4.58
C PHE A 34 -22.75 -0.69 3.86
N SER A 35 -22.57 0.10 2.80
CA SER A 35 -23.65 0.45 1.85
C SER A 35 -23.49 -0.31 0.53
N ASP A 36 -24.52 -0.36 -0.31
CA ASP A 36 -24.48 -1.08 -1.61
C ASP A 36 -23.36 -0.59 -2.56
N ARG A 37 -22.86 0.63 -2.34
CA ARG A 37 -21.77 1.24 -3.12
C ARG A 37 -20.39 1.02 -2.50
N PHE A 38 -20.32 0.29 -1.38
CA PHE A 38 -19.10 0.09 -0.59
C PHE A 38 -17.97 -0.53 -1.43
N ALA A 39 -18.25 -1.61 -2.16
CA ALA A 39 -17.22 -2.29 -2.95
C ALA A 39 -16.63 -1.37 -4.05
N LEU A 40 -17.47 -0.56 -4.70
CA LEU A 40 -17.03 0.37 -5.74
C LEU A 40 -16.24 1.55 -5.15
N MET A 41 -16.68 2.09 -4.02
CA MET A 41 -15.94 3.12 -3.29
C MET A 41 -14.61 2.59 -2.75
N TRP A 42 -14.59 1.35 -2.26
CA TRP A 42 -13.39 0.67 -1.78
C TRP A 42 -12.36 0.53 -2.87
N LEU A 43 -12.73 -0.02 -4.02
CA LEU A 43 -11.81 -0.19 -5.15
C LEU A 43 -11.27 1.14 -5.65
N ARG A 44 -12.13 2.17 -5.74
CA ARG A 44 -11.75 3.51 -6.18
C ARG A 44 -10.81 4.20 -5.19
N SER A 45 -11.09 4.09 -3.89
CA SER A 45 -10.25 4.65 -2.83
C SER A 45 -8.91 3.91 -2.73
N TRP A 46 -8.91 2.58 -2.84
CA TRP A 46 -7.70 1.77 -2.89
C TRP A 46 -6.78 2.17 -4.06
N ALA A 47 -7.34 2.30 -5.27
CA ALA A 47 -6.58 2.76 -6.44
C ALA A 47 -6.03 4.19 -6.26
N THR A 48 -6.83 5.08 -5.69
CA THR A 48 -6.43 6.48 -5.43
C THR A 48 -5.30 6.54 -4.39
N ALA A 49 -5.42 5.78 -3.30
CA ALA A 49 -4.39 5.67 -2.27
C ALA A 49 -3.09 5.10 -2.84
N TYR A 50 -3.17 4.09 -3.72
CA TYR A 50 -1.98 3.50 -4.36
C TYR A 50 -1.21 4.52 -5.21
N VAL A 51 -1.94 5.35 -5.97
CA VAL A 51 -1.36 6.44 -6.78
C VAL A 51 -0.71 7.54 -5.93
N ILE A 52 -1.20 7.77 -4.70
CA ILE A 52 -0.64 8.77 -3.77
C ILE A 52 0.54 8.21 -2.97
N VAL A 53 0.43 6.96 -2.50
CA VAL A 53 1.43 6.32 -1.64
C VAL A 53 2.75 6.07 -2.38
N ILE A 54 2.71 5.65 -3.65
CA ILE A 54 3.93 5.43 -4.44
C ILE A 54 4.83 6.68 -4.50
N PRO A 55 4.35 7.86 -4.99
CA PRO A 55 5.17 9.06 -5.02
C PRO A 55 5.53 9.54 -3.61
N ALA A 56 4.66 9.36 -2.62
CA ALA A 56 5.01 9.67 -1.23
C ALA A 56 6.18 8.82 -0.72
N ILE A 57 6.20 7.51 -0.97
CA ILE A 57 7.32 6.63 -0.60
C ILE A 57 8.59 6.99 -1.38
N LEU A 58 8.49 7.30 -2.68
CA LEU A 58 9.66 7.65 -3.50
C LEU A 58 10.29 8.99 -3.08
N LEU A 59 9.48 9.97 -2.68
CA LEU A 59 9.95 11.29 -2.27
C LEU A 59 10.34 11.34 -0.78
N ILE A 60 9.47 10.81 0.07
CA ILE A 60 9.62 10.88 1.54
C ILE A 60 10.49 9.73 2.05
N GLY A 61 10.44 8.54 1.45
CA GLY A 61 11.21 7.37 1.88
C GLY A 61 12.71 7.64 2.08
N PRO A 62 13.44 8.18 1.09
CA PRO A 62 14.86 8.49 1.25
C PRO A 62 15.11 9.59 2.29
N GLN A 63 14.22 10.59 2.38
CA GLN A 63 14.34 11.66 3.38
C GLN A 63 14.11 11.13 4.80
N LEU A 64 13.15 10.22 4.97
CA LEU A 64 12.83 9.60 6.24
C LEU A 64 13.95 8.66 6.68
N GLN A 65 14.50 7.87 5.76
CA GLN A 65 15.69 7.05 6.04
C GLN A 65 16.87 7.91 6.49
N ALA A 66 17.17 8.99 5.76
CA ALA A 66 18.24 9.89 6.14
C ALA A 66 18.03 10.55 7.52
N GLN A 67 16.79 10.88 7.87
CA GLN A 67 16.47 11.42 9.20
C GLN A 67 16.56 10.38 10.31
N VAL A 68 16.09 9.16 10.06
CA VAL A 68 16.17 8.06 11.04
C VAL A 68 17.62 7.68 11.28
N ASP A 69 18.43 7.50 10.24
CA ASP A 69 19.85 7.18 10.36
C ASP A 69 20.61 8.27 11.12
N ARG A 70 20.24 9.54 10.92
CA ARG A 70 20.83 10.68 11.65
C ARG A 70 20.44 10.74 13.13
N ARG A 71 19.32 10.11 13.55
CA ARG A 71 18.88 10.09 14.96
C ARG A 71 19.32 8.83 15.72
N VAL A 72 19.76 7.80 15.01
CA VAL A 72 20.21 6.52 15.58
C VAL A 72 21.74 6.49 15.75
N HIS A 73 22.48 7.45 15.15
CA HIS A 73 23.85 7.82 15.54
C HIS A 73 23.85 8.96 16.56
#